data_AF-A0A9D9QXT1-F1
#
_entry.id   AF-A0A9D9QXT1-F1
#
_cell.length_a   1.000
_cell.length_b   1.000
_cell.length_c   1.000
_cell.angle_alpha   90.00
_cell.angle_beta   90.00
_cell.angle_gamma   90.00
#
_symmetry.space_group_name_H-M   'P 1'
#
loop_
_entity.id
_entity.type
_entity.pdbx_description
1 polymer ?
#
loop_
_entity_poly.entity_id
_entity_poly.type
_entity_poly.pdbx_seq_one_letter_code
_entity_poly.pdbx_strand_id
1 'polypeptide(L)' 'MKILVNFKSGFKQIFIVPKCMLAVEFRNMAKEIGGSIESIEFSLPPRRQSDARSELREGVLRLPDRC' A
#
# COMPACT_ATOMS: atom_id res chain seq x y z
N MET A 1 -11.03 -5.49 3.05
CA MET A 1 -9.68 -5.00 2.68
C MET A 1 -9.23 -5.77 1.46
N LYS A 2 -8.58 -5.13 0.50
CA LYS A 2 -7.97 -5.85 -0.63
C LYS A 2 -6.50 -6.04 -0.34
N ILE A 3 -6.00 -7.24 -0.60
CA ILE A 3 -4.60 -7.59 -0.37
C ILE A 3 -4.09 -8.28 -1.63
N LEU A 4 -3.04 -7.74 -2.24
CA LEU A 4 -2.35 -8.38 -3.34
C LEU A 4 -1.22 -9.23 -2.77
N VAL A 5 -1.17 -10.50 -3.18
CA VAL A 5 -0.11 -11.44 -2.78
C VAL A 5 0.67 -11.82 -4.03
N ASN A 6 1.98 -11.65 -3.96
CA ASN A 6 2.92 -12.14 -4.95
C ASN A 6 3.52 -13.44 -4.42
N PHE A 7 3.31 -14.54 -5.15
CA PHE A 7 3.88 -15.84 -4.82
C PHE A 7 5.21 -16.05 -5.52
N LYS A 8 6.11 -16.82 -4.91
CA LYS A 8 7.41 -17.17 -5.49
C LYS A 8 7.30 -17.96 -6.79
N SER A 9 6.15 -18.56 -7.06
CA SER A 9 5.80 -19.20 -8.32
C SER A 9 5.61 -18.22 -9.48
N GLY A 10 5.60 -16.91 -9.21
CA GLY A 10 5.33 -15.85 -10.19
C GLY A 10 3.84 -15.49 -10.32
N PHE A 11 2.95 -16.23 -9.66
CA PHE A 11 1.52 -15.92 -9.64
C PHE A 11 1.22 -14.73 -8.72
N LYS A 12 0.26 -13.91 -9.14
CA LYS A 12 -0.25 -12.77 -8.38
C LYS A 12 -1.74 -12.94 -8.14
N GLN A 13 -2.18 -12.84 -6.88
CA GLN A 13 -3.57 -13.05 -6.50
C GLN A 13 -4.05 -11.92 -5.60
N ILE A 14 -5.25 -11.41 -5.86
CA ILE A 14 -5.91 -10.43 -4.98
C ILE A 14 -6.90 -11.18 -4.08
N PHE A 15 -6.75 -11.00 -2.78
CA PHE A 15 -7.64 -11.52 -1.75
C PHE A 15 -8.54 -10.41 -1.19
N ILE A 16 -9.81 -10.74 -1.00
CA ILE A 16 -10.76 -9.89 -0.29
C ILE A 16 -10.85 -10.42 1.14
N VAL A 17 -10.35 -9.63 2.08
CA VAL A 17 -10.13 -10.05 3.46
C VAL A 17 -11.02 -9.23 4.42
N PRO A 18 -11.70 -9.88 5.39
CA PRO A 18 -12.47 -9.17 6.41
C PRO A 18 -11.55 -8.37 7.36
N LYS A 19 -12.04 -7.25 7.90
CA LYS A 19 -11.22 -6.34 8.73
C LYS A 19 -10.76 -6.97 10.06
N CYS A 20 -11.46 -7.98 10.55
CA CYS A 20 -11.14 -8.67 11.79
C CYS A 20 -10.05 -9.75 11.64
N MET A 21 -9.61 -10.05 10.40
CA MET A 21 -8.62 -11.09 10.17
C MET A 21 -7.22 -10.66 10.62
N LEU A 22 -6.52 -11.55 11.32
CA LEU A 22 -5.14 -11.30 11.72
C LEU A 22 -4.19 -11.52 10.54
N ALA A 23 -3.14 -10.69 10.46
CA ALA A 23 -2.15 -10.78 9.39
C ALA A 23 -1.41 -12.14 9.37
N VAL A 24 -1.19 -12.74 10.55
CA VAL A 24 -0.59 -14.07 10.69
C VAL A 24 -1.50 -15.17 10.16
N GLU A 25 -2.80 -15.13 10.48
CA GLU A 25 -3.78 -16.07 9.94
C GLU A 25 -3.87 -15.97 8.42
N PHE A 26 -3.95 -14.74 7.90
CA PHE A 26 -3.98 -14.49 6.46
C PHE A 26 -2.75 -15.07 5.76
N ARG A 27 -1.55 -14.84 6.31
CA ARG A 27 -0.30 -15.35 5.74
C ARG A 27 -0.31 -16.88 5.68
N ASN A 28 -0.80 -17.54 6.73
CA ASN A 28 -0.84 -19.00 6.77
C ASN A 28 -1.82 -19.56 5.73
N MET A 29 -3.02 -18.99 5.65
CA MET A 29 -4.01 -19.38 4.63
C MET A 29 -3.51 -19.12 3.21
N ALA A 30 -2.93 -17.96 2.95
CA ALA A 30 -2.38 -17.63 1.64
C ALA A 30 -1.26 -18.61 1.25
N LYS A 31 -0.43 -19.03 2.22
CA LYS A 31 0.60 -20.05 1.99
C LYS A 31 0.02 -21.43 1.69
N GLU A 32 -1.05 -21.81 2.37
CA GLU A 32 -1.71 -23.11 2.17
C GLU A 32 -2.36 -23.20 0.79
N ILE A 33 -2.94 -22.10 0.30
CA ILE A 33 -3.63 -22.06 -1.00
C ILE A 33 -2.65 -21.89 -2.17
N GLY A 34 -1.70 -20.95 -2.06
CA GLY A 34 -0.85 -20.52 -3.18
C GLY A 34 0.63 -20.86 -3.05
N GLY A 35 1.02 -21.50 -1.95
CA GLY A 35 2.41 -21.89 -1.68
C GLY A 35 3.26 -20.76 -1.13
N SER A 36 4.56 -20.76 -1.45
CA SER A 36 5.50 -19.82 -0.84
C SER A 36 5.25 -18.37 -1.27
N ILE A 37 4.99 -17.50 -0.31
CA ILE A 37 4.78 -16.06 -0.52
C ILE A 37 6.12 -15.34 -0.69
N GLU A 38 6.20 -14.48 -1.69
CA GLU A 38 7.30 -13.54 -1.90
C GLU A 38 7.02 -12.20 -1.20
N SER A 39 5.87 -11.59 -1.49
CA SER A 39 5.49 -10.30 -0.89
C SER A 39 3.97 -10.13 -0.78
N ILE A 40 3.56 -9.23 0.11
CA ILE A 40 2.14 -8.92 0.40
C ILE A 40 1.97 -7.40 0.37
N GLU A 41 1.02 -6.92 -0.42
CA GLU A 41 0.68 -5.51 -0.56
C GLU A 41 -0.75 -5.27 -0.09
N PHE A 42 -0.91 -4.35 0.88
CA PHE A 42 -2.21 -4.01 1.45
C PHE A 42 -2.79 -2.79 0.74
N SER A 43 -3.96 -2.94 0.12
CA SER A 43 -4.66 -1.80 -0.44
C SER A 43 -5.30 -1.02 0.70
N LEU A 44 -4.70 0.10 1.08
CA LEU A 44 -5.38 1.09 1.91
C LEU A 44 -6.51 1.70 1.08
N PRO A 45 -7.68 1.99 1.68
CA PRO A 45 -8.68 2.80 1.02
C PRO A 45 -8.02 4.13 0.61
N PRO A 46 -8.38 4.71 -0.55
CA PRO A 46 -7.85 6.00 -0.93
C PRO A 46 -8.16 6.97 0.20
N ARG A 47 -7.10 7.48 0.85
CA ARG A 47 -7.22 8.62 1.76
C ARG A 47 -7.87 9.69 0.91
N ARG A 48 -9.05 10.19 1.31
CA ARG A 48 -9.60 11.38 0.66
C ARG A 48 -8.54 12.46 0.81
N GLN A 49 -7.79 12.69 -0.27
CA GLN A 49 -7.00 13.89 -0.41
C GLN A 49 -8.05 15.00 -0.41
N SER A 50 -8.17 15.71 0.69
CA SER A 50 -8.68 17.07 0.61
C SER A 50 -7.79 17.76 -0.42
N ASP A 51 -8.38 18.27 -1.50
CA ASP A 51 -7.69 18.99 -2.57
C ASP A 51 -6.86 20.15 -2.00
N ALA A 52 -5.62 19.87 -1.59
CA ALA A 52 -4.58 20.87 -1.53
C ALA A 52 -3.99 20.93 -2.93
N ARG A 53 -4.66 21.72 -3.78
CA ARG A 53 -4.25 22.13 -5.12
C ARG A 53 -2.72 22.25 -5.19
N SER A 54 -2.12 21.44 -6.05
CA SER A 54 -0.77 21.68 -6.54
C SER A 54 -0.79 22.95 -7.39
N GLU A 55 -0.29 24.07 -6.85
CA GLU A 55 0.23 25.17 -7.66
C GLU A 55 1.75 25.04 -7.70
N LEU A 56 2.22 24.15 -8.56
CA LEU A 56 3.58 24.20 -9.06
C LEU A 56 3.66 25.36 -10.06
N ARG A 57 4.22 26.51 -9.66
CA ARG A 57 5.10 27.33 -10.51
C ARG A 57 5.75 28.51 -9.79
N GLU A 58 7.07 28.56 -9.97
CA GLU A 58 7.96 29.73 -9.97
C GLU A 58 8.17 30.48 -8.65
N GLY A 59 9.33 30.21 -8.03
CA GLY A 59 9.86 31.06 -6.97
C GLY A 59 11.17 30.50 -6.41
N VAL A 60 12.30 30.98 -6.93
CA VAL A 60 13.64 30.78 -6.38
C VAL A 60 13.62 30.94 -4.85
N LEU A 61 14.13 29.92 -4.13
CA LEU A 61 14.33 29.98 -2.68
C LEU A 61 15.28 31.14 -2.34
N ARG A 62 14.73 32.30 -1.99
CA ARG A 62 15.48 33.38 -1.32
C ARG A 62 15.40 33.13 0.17
N LEU A 63 16.55 32.87 0.79
CA LEU A 63 16.71 32.82 2.24
C LEU A 63 16.43 34.21 2.83
N PRO A 64 15.81 34.31 4.02
CA PRO A 64 15.60 35.59 4.68
C PRO A 64 16.92 36.15 5.22
N ASP A 65 17.22 37.41 4.89
CA ASP A 65 18.16 38.24 5.63
C ASP A 65 17.65 38.39 7.08
N ARG A 66 18.50 38.07 8.05
CA ARG A 66 18.32 38.49 9.44
C ARG A 66 19.40 39.51 9.78
N CYS A 67 18.94 40.57 10.44
CA CYS A 67 19.62 41.77 10.91
C CYS A 67 21.00 41.55 11.52
#